data_AF-A0A0E3SJI8-F1
#
_entry.id   AF-A0A0E3SJI8-F1
#
_cell.length_a   1.000
_cell.length_b   1.000
_cell.length_c   1.000
_cell.angle_alpha   90.00
_cell.angle_beta   90.00
_cell.angle_gamma   90.00
#
_symmetry.space_group_name_H-M   'P 1'
#
loop_
_entity.id
_entity.type
_entity.pdbx_description
1 polymer ?
#
loop_
_entity_poly.entity_id
_entity_poly.type
_entity_poly.pdbx_seq_one_letter_code
_entity_poly.pdbx_strand_id
1 'polypeptide(L)'
;MKTRNSLLIGIVIGLVLFGFFKFLGLDQTYGGIIGAFIVGILIGKTIGKGSEKYAFFSIFMYNLIGWILVFLLTSDGKIALQYGGIALSALVGILLIMVFFYSIIGSFAAFATSNLSRNKEGQGL
;
A
#
# COMPACT_ATOMS: atom_id res chain seq x y z
N MET A 1 -2.13 21.03 -5.63
CA MET A 1 -2.69 20.68 -4.30
C MET A 1 -3.45 19.35 -4.28
N LYS A 2 -4.37 19.07 -5.23
CA LYS A 2 -5.18 17.84 -5.27
C LYS A 2 -4.37 16.52 -5.21
N THR A 3 -3.28 16.42 -5.98
CA THR A 3 -2.44 15.21 -6.09
C THR A 3 -1.55 14.93 -4.88
N ARG A 4 -0.87 15.96 -4.34
CA ARG A 4 -0.05 15.83 -3.12
C ARG A 4 -0.90 15.41 -1.92
N ASN A 5 -2.08 16.00 -1.76
CA ASN A 5 -3.00 15.62 -0.69
C ASN A 5 -3.48 14.17 -0.88
N SER A 6 -3.75 13.74 -2.12
CA SER A 6 -4.20 12.38 -2.41
C SER A 6 -3.15 11.31 -2.08
N LEU A 7 -1.85 11.59 -2.32
CA LEU A 7 -0.77 10.67 -1.95
C LEU A 7 -0.68 10.50 -0.43
N LEU A 8 -0.75 11.60 0.33
CA LEU A 8 -0.74 11.57 1.79
C LEU A 8 -1.98 10.86 2.35
N ILE A 9 -3.16 11.14 1.79
CA ILE A 9 -4.40 10.47 2.18
C ILE A 9 -4.29 8.95 1.97
N GLY A 10 -3.75 8.52 0.82
CA GLY A 10 -3.52 7.10 0.56
C GLY A 10 -2.55 6.46 1.55
N ILE A 11 -1.50 7.18 1.99
CA ILE A 11 -0.55 6.68 2.99
C ILE A 11 -1.25 6.51 4.33
N VAL A 12 -1.98 7.52 4.78
CA VAL A 12 -2.69 7.51 6.06
C VAL A 12 -3.73 6.39 6.09
N ILE A 13 -4.56 6.29 5.06
CA ILE A 13 -5.56 5.23 4.96
C ILE A 13 -4.90 3.86 4.89
N GLY A 14 -3.83 3.71 4.12
CA GLY A 14 -3.06 2.48 4.05
C GLY A 14 -2.49 2.05 5.40
N LEU A 15 -1.95 2.98 6.18
CA LEU A 15 -1.48 2.71 7.55
C LEU A 15 -2.61 2.28 8.49
N VAL A 16 -3.78 2.94 8.41
CA VAL A 16 -4.96 2.57 9.19
C VAL A 16 -5.40 1.15 8.83
N LEU A 17 -5.49 0.82 7.54
CA LEU A 17 -5.85 -0.52 7.07
C LEU A 17 -4.82 -1.56 7.50
N PHE A 18 -3.53 -1.25 7.40
CA PHE A 18 -2.44 -2.14 7.83
C PHE A 18 -2.58 -2.51 9.31
N GLY A 19 -2.78 -1.52 10.19
CA GLY A 19 -3.00 -1.76 11.61
C GLY A 19 -4.31 -2.50 11.89
N PHE A 20 -5.38 -2.13 11.18
CA PHE A 20 -6.71 -2.73 11.34
C PHE A 20 -6.74 -4.21 10.95
N PHE A 21 -6.14 -4.59 9.82
CA PHE A 21 -6.09 -5.99 9.40
C PHE A 21 -5.25 -6.85 10.35
N LYS A 22 -4.15 -6.30 10.87
CA LYS A 22 -3.39 -6.97 11.92
C LYS A 22 -4.23 -7.17 13.18
N PHE A 23 -5.02 -6.18 13.59
CA PHE A 23 -5.94 -6.29 14.74
C PHE A 23 -7.01 -7.37 14.53
N LEU A 24 -7.52 -7.52 13.30
CA LEU A 24 -8.46 -8.59 12.95
C LEU A 24 -7.83 -9.98 12.85
N GLY A 25 -6.51 -10.10 13.01
CA GLY A 25 -5.80 -11.38 12.84
C GLY A 25 -5.82 -11.90 11.40
N LEU A 26 -6.03 -11.02 10.41
CA LEU A 26 -5.91 -11.42 9.01
C LEU A 26 -4.46 -11.75 8.68
N ASP A 27 -4.28 -12.76 7.83
CA ASP A 27 -2.97 -13.06 7.28
C ASP A 27 -2.40 -11.82 6.59
N GLN A 28 -1.13 -11.54 6.89
CA GLN A 28 -0.42 -10.33 6.48
C GLN A 28 -0.38 -10.19 4.95
N THR A 29 -0.31 -11.30 4.23
CA THR A 29 -0.24 -11.32 2.76
C THR A 29 -1.57 -10.89 2.17
N TYR A 30 -2.66 -11.52 2.61
CA TYR A 30 -4.00 -11.17 2.14
C TYR A 30 -4.41 -9.75 2.57
N GLY A 31 -4.07 -9.34 3.80
CA GLY A 31 -4.28 -7.98 4.27
C GLY A 31 -3.55 -6.93 3.40
N GLY A 32 -2.31 -7.22 3.01
CA GLY A 32 -1.53 -6.37 2.11
C GLY A 32 -2.16 -6.23 0.71
N ILE A 33 -2.63 -7.34 0.13
CA ILE A 33 -3.31 -7.36 -1.18
C ILE A 33 -4.62 -6.55 -1.11
N ILE A 34 -5.47 -6.81 -0.12
CA ILE A 34 -6.75 -6.11 0.06
C ILE A 34 -6.51 -4.62 0.29
N GLY A 35 -5.56 -4.26 1.15
CA GLY A 35 -5.19 -2.88 1.42
C GLY A 35 -4.71 -2.15 0.17
N ALA A 36 -3.86 -2.79 -0.63
CA ALA A 36 -3.41 -2.24 -1.91
C ALA A 36 -4.55 -2.02 -2.90
N PHE A 37 -5.50 -2.95 -2.98
CA PHE A 37 -6.70 -2.80 -3.81
C PHE A 37 -7.55 -1.58 -3.37
N ILE A 38 -7.86 -1.48 -2.08
CA ILE A 38 -8.70 -0.39 -1.54
C ILE A 38 -8.03 0.97 -1.78
N VAL A 39 -6.75 1.10 -1.42
CA VAL A 39 -6.00 2.35 -1.59
C VAL A 39 -5.85 2.70 -3.07
N GLY A 40 -5.60 1.71 -3.93
CA GLY A 40 -5.53 1.87 -5.38
C GLY A 40 -6.83 2.41 -5.97
N ILE A 41 -7.97 1.79 -5.65
CA ILE A 41 -9.31 2.25 -6.08
C ILE A 41 -9.57 3.69 -5.63
N LEU A 42 -9.29 3.98 -4.35
CA LEU A 42 -9.53 5.30 -3.79
C LEU A 42 -8.73 6.39 -4.51
N ILE A 43 -7.44 6.15 -4.74
CA ILE A 43 -6.55 7.09 -5.44
C ILE A 43 -6.97 7.23 -6.90
N GLY A 44 -7.31 6.11 -7.56
CA GLY A 44 -7.79 6.09 -8.95
C GLY A 44 -9.05 6.93 -9.15
N LYS A 45 -10.01 6.82 -8.23
CA LYS A 45 -11.24 7.62 -8.24
C LYS A 45 -10.99 9.10 -7.94
N THR A 46 -10.03 9.41 -7.06
CA THR A 46 -9.80 10.79 -6.60
C THR A 46 -8.96 11.62 -7.57
N ILE A 47 -7.92 11.02 -8.15
CA ILE A 47 -6.98 11.71 -9.05
C ILE A 47 -7.44 11.62 -10.51
N GLY A 48 -8.02 10.49 -10.93
CA GLY A 48 -8.31 10.23 -12.34
C GLY A 48 -7.06 9.85 -13.14
N LYS A 49 -6.92 10.35 -14.38
CA LYS A 49 -5.83 9.93 -15.28
C LYS A 49 -4.45 10.21 -14.69
N GLY A 50 -3.55 9.23 -14.75
CA GLY A 50 -2.19 9.37 -14.19
C GLY A 50 -2.12 9.09 -12.68
N SER A 51 -3.17 8.51 -12.09
CA SER A 51 -3.24 8.13 -10.68
C SER A 51 -2.30 6.98 -10.29
N GLU A 52 -1.84 6.19 -11.26
CA GLU A 52 -1.13 4.92 -11.08
C GLU A 52 0.17 5.14 -10.30
N LYS A 53 0.98 6.12 -10.70
CA LYS A 53 2.22 6.46 -9.99
C LYS A 53 1.98 6.90 -8.55
N TYR A 54 0.88 7.61 -8.29
CA TYR A 54 0.56 8.06 -6.93
C TYR A 54 0.09 6.88 -6.08
N ALA A 55 -0.69 5.95 -6.65
CA ALA A 55 -1.07 4.71 -5.98
C ALA A 55 0.16 3.86 -5.67
N PHE A 56 1.06 3.68 -6.64
CA PHE A 56 2.33 2.99 -6.46
C PHE A 56 3.11 3.55 -5.27
N PHE A 57 3.44 4.84 -5.29
CA PHE A 57 4.25 5.46 -4.24
C PHE A 57 3.54 5.48 -2.89
N SER A 58 2.23 5.70 -2.87
CA SER A 58 1.47 5.70 -1.62
C SER A 58 1.48 4.32 -0.97
N ILE A 59 1.25 3.27 -1.76
CA ILE A 59 1.25 1.88 -1.29
C ILE A 59 2.63 1.43 -0.84
N PHE A 60 3.64 1.76 -1.63
CA PHE A 60 5.03 1.49 -1.28
C PHE A 60 5.39 2.13 0.06
N MET A 61 5.07 3.42 0.22
CA MET A 61 5.42 4.19 1.42
C MET A 61 4.69 3.70 2.67
N TYR A 62 3.38 3.49 2.63
CA TYR A 62 2.68 3.05 3.84
C TYR A 62 3.12 1.66 4.28
N ASN A 63 3.39 0.75 3.33
CA ASN A 63 3.87 -0.58 3.68
C ASN A 63 5.27 -0.51 4.29
N LEU A 64 6.17 0.30 3.71
CA LEU A 64 7.51 0.49 4.25
C LEU A 64 7.46 1.04 5.68
N ILE A 65 6.66 2.10 5.91
CA ILE A 65 6.45 2.67 7.25
C ILE A 65 5.84 1.63 8.19
N GLY A 66 4.79 0.92 7.76
CA GLY A 66 4.13 -0.12 8.55
C GLY A 66 5.08 -1.21 9.01
N TRP A 67 5.92 -1.73 8.10
CA TRP A 67 6.94 -2.72 8.44
C TRP A 67 8.03 -2.19 9.35
N ILE A 68 8.51 -0.96 9.14
CA ILE A 68 9.46 -0.30 10.06
C ILE A 68 8.86 -0.22 11.47
N LEU A 69 7.59 0.20 11.59
CA LEU A 69 6.89 0.24 12.88
C LEU A 69 6.77 -1.16 13.50
N VAL A 70 6.49 -2.20 12.72
CA VAL A 70 6.48 -3.58 13.22
C VAL A 70 7.85 -3.97 13.77
N PHE A 71 8.93 -3.71 13.05
CA PHE A 71 10.30 -4.00 13.52
C PHE A 71 10.63 -3.28 14.83
N LEU A 72 10.26 -2.01 14.94
CA LEU A 72 10.62 -1.19 16.10
C LEU A 72 9.73 -1.43 17.32
N LEU A 73 8.45 -1.73 17.13
CA LEU A 73 7.45 -1.71 18.20
C LEU A 73 7.03 -3.09 18.69
N THR A 74 7.28 -4.16 17.92
CA THR A 74 6.88 -5.53 18.31
C THR A 74 8.04 -6.35 18.83
N SER A 75 7.77 -7.30 19.73
CA SER A 75 8.78 -8.22 20.25
C SER A 75 9.43 -9.03 19.14
N ASP A 76 8.62 -9.60 18.24
CA ASP A 76 9.11 -10.39 17.09
C ASP A 76 9.99 -9.55 16.16
N GLY A 77 9.59 -8.30 15.92
CA GLY A 77 10.35 -7.35 15.13
C GLY A 77 11.71 -7.02 15.75
N LYS A 78 11.76 -6.78 17.06
CA LYS A 78 13.00 -6.54 17.79
C LYS A 78 13.90 -7.76 17.80
N ILE A 79 13.34 -8.96 17.96
CA ILE A 79 14.06 -10.22 17.87
C ILE A 79 14.68 -10.36 16.47
N ALA A 80 13.91 -10.14 15.40
CA ALA A 80 14.41 -10.19 14.03
C ALA A 80 15.59 -9.23 13.79
N LEU A 81 15.55 -8.02 14.36
CA LEU A 81 16.66 -7.07 14.29
C LEU A 81 17.92 -7.54 15.04
N GLN A 82 17.77 -8.28 16.13
CA GLN A 82 18.89 -8.80 16.93
C GLN A 82 19.61 -9.98 16.26
N TYR A 83 18.93 -10.76 15.42
CA TYR A 83 19.51 -11.91 14.74
C TYR A 83 20.68 -11.55 13.80
N GLY A 84 20.74 -10.29 13.32
CA GLY A 84 21.88 -9.75 12.57
C GLY A 84 22.21 -10.46 11.23
N GLY A 85 23.13 -9.88 10.47
CA GLY A 85 23.78 -10.52 9.32
C GLY A 85 22.87 -10.87 8.12
N ILE A 86 23.02 -12.10 7.61
CA ILE A 86 22.42 -12.58 6.35
C ILE A 86 20.90 -12.80 6.50
N ALA A 87 20.44 -13.28 7.65
CA ALA A 87 19.02 -13.58 7.88
C ALA A 87 18.15 -12.32 7.84
N LEU A 88 18.59 -11.24 8.50
CA LEU A 88 17.90 -9.95 8.45
C LEU A 88 17.88 -9.39 7.02
N SER A 89 19.00 -9.51 6.29
CA SER A 89 19.11 -9.05 4.90
C SER A 89 18.15 -9.79 3.98
N ALA A 90 18.06 -11.12 4.09
CA ALA A 90 17.11 -11.93 3.32
C ALA A 90 15.66 -11.57 3.64
N LEU A 91 15.33 -11.39 4.91
CA LEU A 91 13.99 -11.01 5.36
C LEU A 91 13.59 -9.61 4.84
N VAL A 92 14.49 -8.63 4.90
CA VAL A 92 14.27 -7.29 4.31
C VAL A 92 14.09 -7.39 2.79
N GLY A 93 14.87 -8.23 2.11
CA GLY A 93 14.73 -8.46 0.67
C GLY A 93 13.35 -9.02 0.30
N ILE A 94 12.89 -10.04 1.02
CA ILE A 94 11.55 -10.65 0.83
C ILE A 94 10.46 -9.60 1.07
N LEU A 95 10.58 -8.82 2.14
CA LEU A 95 9.63 -7.75 2.45
C LEU A 95 9.59 -6.69 1.34
N LEU A 96 10.75 -6.25 0.83
CA LEU A 96 10.78 -5.29 -0.27
C LEU A 96 10.09 -5.84 -1.51
N ILE A 97 10.33 -7.10 -1.88
CA ILE A 97 9.64 -7.77 -2.99
C ILE A 97 8.13 -7.74 -2.79
N MET A 98 7.64 -8.14 -1.61
CA MET A 98 6.22 -8.09 -1.26
C MET A 98 5.64 -6.68 -1.39
N VAL A 99 6.31 -5.67 -0.83
CA VAL A 99 5.88 -4.27 -0.91
C VAL A 99 5.83 -3.77 -2.36
N PHE A 100 6.79 -4.17 -3.20
CA PHE A 100 6.75 -3.89 -4.63
C PHE A 100 5.55 -4.53 -5.31
N PHE A 101 5.26 -5.81 -5.02
CA PHE A 101 4.09 -6.50 -5.56
C PHE A 101 2.78 -5.82 -5.18
N TYR A 102 2.60 -5.45 -3.92
CA TYR A 102 1.40 -4.71 -3.47
C TYR A 102 1.26 -3.37 -4.21
N SER A 103 2.38 -2.67 -4.40
CA SER A 103 2.39 -1.39 -5.12
C SER A 103 1.97 -1.56 -6.58
N ILE A 104 2.40 -2.65 -7.25
CA ILE A 104 1.96 -2.99 -8.60
C ILE A 104 0.45 -3.27 -8.62
N ILE A 105 -0.05 -4.12 -7.71
CA ILE A 105 -1.47 -4.49 -7.63
C ILE A 105 -2.36 -3.25 -7.48
N GLY A 106 -2.06 -2.38 -6.52
CA GLY A 106 -2.88 -1.19 -6.33
C GLY A 106 -2.72 -0.15 -7.44
N SER A 107 -1.59 -0.12 -8.15
CA SER A 107 -1.44 0.70 -9.35
C SER A 107 -2.36 0.23 -10.48
N PHE A 108 -2.48 -1.08 -10.68
CA PHE A 108 -3.45 -1.66 -11.61
C PHE A 108 -4.90 -1.35 -11.19
N ALA A 109 -5.22 -1.45 -9.90
CA ALA A 109 -6.54 -1.09 -9.39
C ALA A 109 -6.87 0.40 -9.62
N ALA A 110 -5.89 1.28 -9.41
CA ALA A 110 -6.02 2.71 -9.70
C ALA A 110 -6.24 2.97 -11.20
N PHE A 111 -5.47 2.32 -12.07
CA PHE A 111 -5.62 2.39 -13.52
C PHE A 111 -7.01 1.94 -13.99
N ALA A 112 -7.49 0.79 -13.52
CA ALA A 112 -8.80 0.28 -13.89
C ALA A 112 -9.91 1.25 -13.44
N THR A 113 -9.81 1.75 -12.20
CA THR A 113 -10.81 2.66 -11.61
C THR A 113 -10.83 4.02 -12.31
N SER A 114 -9.66 4.57 -12.65
CA SER A 114 -9.58 5.87 -13.33
C SER A 114 -10.17 5.82 -14.74
N ASN A 115 -9.95 4.73 -15.47
CA ASN A 115 -10.54 4.52 -16.79
C ASN A 115 -12.06 4.29 -16.73
N LEU A 116 -12.53 3.51 -15.75
CA LEU A 116 -13.97 3.28 -15.54
C LEU A 116 -14.71 4.58 -15.17
N SER A 117 -14.12 5.41 -14.31
CA SER A 117 -14.71 6.69 -13.91
C SER A 117 -14.83 7.64 -15.11
N ARG A 118 -13.82 7.66 -15.99
CA ARG A 118 -13.84 8.44 -17.23
C ARG A 118 -14.92 7.99 -18.22
N ASN A 119 -15.13 6.68 -18.37
CA ASN A 119 -16.20 6.18 -19.24
C ASN A 119 -17.58 6.62 -18.76
N LYS A 120 -17.79 6.74 -17.44
CA LYS A 120 -19.05 7.26 -16.89
C LYS A 120 -19.20 8.76 -17.09
N GLU A 121 -18.12 9.54 -16.98
CA GLU A 121 -18.13 10.98 -17.25
C GLU A 121 -18.32 11.29 -18.76
N GLY A 122 -17.76 10.48 -19.65
CA GLY A 122 -17.92 10.61 -21.10
C GLY A 122 -19.25 10.06 -21.66
N GLN A 123 -20.01 9.30 -20.85
CA GLN A 123 -21.38 8.87 -21.14
C GLN A 123 -22.44 9.82 -20.55
N GLY A 124 -22.02 10.92 -19.91
CA GLY A 124 -22.90 12.02 -19.54
C GLY A 124 -23.34 12.82 -20.78
N LEU A 125 -24.27 12.25 -21.53
CA LEU A 125 -25.32 13.00 -22.24
C LEU A 125 -26.40 13.38 -21.23
#